data_AF-A0A0B6YZG6-F1
#
_entry.id   AF-A0A0B6YZG6-F1
#
_cell.length_a   1.000
_cell.length_b   1.000
_cell.length_c   1.000
_cell.angle_alpha   90.00
_cell.angle_beta   90.00
_cell.angle_gamma   90.00
#
_symmetry.space_group_name_H-M   'P 1'
#
loop_
_entity.id
_entity.type
_entity.pdbx_description
1 polymer ?
#
loop_
_entity_poly.entity_id
_entity_poly.type
_entity_poly.pdbx_seq_one_letter_code
_entity_poly.pdbx_strand_id
1 'polypeptide(L)'
;DIESNFVIQDSQNILHMLKLLTSCPHTLQAEVWSVFIAMLKKSRRNLHACTEVGLIGLTLVLLKEADEVTADLLIDMLGVLASYSITVKELKSMFALLKARNSVWQRHSTKLISVLRHMPQRQGPDEFFSFPGKKGSHIALPPIKTWPYQSGWTFSCWIRLDPVTGVNVERERPYLYCFRTSKGVGYS
;
A
#
# COMPACT_ATOMS: atom_id res chain seq x y z
N ASP A 1 1.43 18.22 16.29
CA ASP A 1 2.77 17.62 16.31
C ASP A 1 2.84 16.54 15.22
N ILE A 2 3.43 16.89 14.07
CA ILE A 2 3.44 16.06 12.84
C ILE A 2 4.31 14.80 13.03
N GLU A 3 5.17 14.79 14.05
CA GLU A 3 6.03 13.65 14.36
C GLU A 3 5.32 12.52 15.10
N SER A 4 4.20 12.80 15.78
CA SER A 4 3.50 11.84 16.63
C SER A 4 2.09 11.47 16.13
N ASN A 5 1.44 12.32 15.33
CA ASN A 5 0.02 12.15 14.95
C ASN A 5 -0.22 12.20 13.42
N PHE A 6 0.44 11.31 12.68
CA PHE A 6 0.29 11.18 11.23
C PHE A 6 -0.52 9.95 10.79
N VAL A 7 -1.07 9.17 11.72
CA VAL A 7 -1.81 7.94 11.41
C VAL A 7 -3.22 8.28 10.95
N ILE A 8 -3.59 7.80 9.76
CA ILE A 8 -4.95 7.92 9.23
C ILE A 8 -5.87 6.98 10.01
N GLN A 9 -6.81 7.54 10.77
CA GLN A 9 -7.75 6.76 11.59
C GLN A 9 -8.90 6.16 10.78
N ASP A 10 -9.40 6.92 9.80
CA ASP A 10 -10.47 6.51 8.89
C ASP A 10 -10.00 6.68 7.46
N SER A 11 -9.97 5.58 6.70
CA SER A 11 -9.55 5.56 5.31
C SER A 11 -10.48 6.42 4.42
N GLN A 12 -11.75 6.62 4.79
CA GLN A 12 -12.67 7.51 4.07
C GLN A 12 -12.22 8.97 4.08
N ASN A 13 -11.43 9.41 5.06
CA ASN A 13 -10.88 10.77 5.09
C ASN A 13 -9.96 11.05 3.91
N ILE A 14 -9.35 10.02 3.31
CA ILE A 14 -8.58 10.16 2.07
C ILE A 14 -9.50 10.63 0.94
N LEU A 15 -10.70 10.05 0.82
CA LEU A 15 -11.66 10.46 -0.21
C LEU A 15 -12.19 11.88 0.02
N HIS A 16 -12.41 12.27 1.27
CA HIS A 16 -12.78 13.65 1.62
C HIS A 16 -11.66 14.64 1.25
N MET A 17 -10.41 14.30 1.56
CA MET A 17 -9.23 15.09 1.17
C MET A 17 -9.17 15.26 -0.35
N LEU A 18 -9.31 14.18 -1.13
CA LEU A 18 -9.32 14.26 -2.60
C LEU A 18 -10.42 15.19 -3.12
N LYS A 19 -11.64 15.10 -2.57
CA LYS A 19 -12.75 15.98 -2.96
C LYS A 19 -12.44 17.44 -2.65
N LEU A 20 -11.93 17.74 -1.46
CA LEU A 20 -11.58 19.11 -1.06
C LEU A 20 -10.49 19.71 -1.95
N LEU A 21 -9.46 18.91 -2.27
CA LEU A 21 -8.34 19.36 -3.09
C LEU A 21 -8.77 19.87 -4.47
N THR A 22 -9.83 19.31 -5.06
CA THR A 22 -10.35 19.79 -6.36
C THR A 22 -10.82 21.24 -6.34
N SER A 23 -11.17 21.78 -5.17
CA SER A 23 -11.62 23.17 -5.01
C SER A 23 -10.53 24.11 -4.47
N CYS A 24 -9.34 23.57 -4.18
CA CYS A 24 -8.24 24.35 -3.61
C CYS A 24 -7.36 25.00 -4.71
N PRO A 25 -6.70 26.13 -4.42
CA PRO A 25 -5.66 26.67 -5.30
C PRO A 25 -4.51 25.68 -5.52
N HIS A 26 -3.86 25.73 -6.69
CA HIS A 26 -2.77 24.81 -7.05
C HIS A 26 -1.60 24.79 -6.04
N THR A 27 -1.28 25.94 -5.43
CA THR A 27 -0.25 26.03 -4.39
C THR A 27 -0.60 25.20 -3.17
N LEU A 28 -1.83 25.34 -2.66
CA LEU A 28 -2.31 24.57 -1.52
C LEU A 28 -2.42 23.07 -1.85
N GLN A 29 -2.84 22.74 -3.08
CA GLN A 29 -2.86 21.34 -3.51
C GLN A 29 -1.47 20.71 -3.44
N ALA A 30 -0.44 21.41 -3.96
CA ALA A 30 0.93 20.92 -3.95
C ALA A 30 1.48 20.73 -2.52
N GLU A 31 1.19 21.66 -1.60
CA GLU A 31 1.58 21.54 -0.20
C GLU A 31 0.93 20.33 0.49
N VAL A 32 -0.38 20.17 0.32
CA VAL A 32 -1.11 19.05 0.92
C VAL A 32 -0.62 17.72 0.36
N TRP A 33 -0.40 17.62 -0.96
CA TRP A 33 0.17 16.42 -1.56
C TRP A 33 1.56 16.09 -1.03
N SER A 34 2.43 17.09 -0.88
CA SER A 34 3.78 16.90 -0.36
C SER A 34 3.76 16.37 1.09
N VAL A 35 2.92 16.95 1.94
CA VAL A 35 2.72 16.48 3.32
C VAL A 35 2.13 15.07 3.33
N PHE A 36 1.13 14.81 2.48
CA PHE A 36 0.50 13.49 2.38
C PHE A 36 1.50 12.41 1.98
N ILE A 37 2.32 12.65 0.95
CA ILE A 37 3.38 11.73 0.51
C ILE A 37 4.37 11.47 1.65
N ALA A 38 4.79 12.51 2.39
CA ALA A 38 5.67 12.35 3.53
C ALA A 38 5.05 11.48 4.64
N MET A 39 3.74 11.62 4.90
CA MET A 39 3.01 10.75 5.83
C MET A 39 2.91 9.30 5.34
N LEU A 40 2.75 9.07 4.04
CA LEU A 40 2.72 7.73 3.45
C LEU A 40 4.07 7.02 3.54
N LYS A 41 5.16 7.72 3.21
CA LYS A 41 6.54 7.19 3.29
C LYS A 41 6.90 6.73 4.72
N LYS A 42 6.30 7.33 5.75
CA LYS A 42 6.54 7.00 7.17
C LYS A 42 5.65 5.90 7.74
N SER A 43 4.52 5.56 7.10
CA SER A 43 3.48 4.71 7.73
C SER A 43 2.93 3.65 6.80
N ARG A 44 3.28 2.39 7.06
CA ARG A 44 2.62 1.24 6.40
C ARG A 44 1.13 1.15 6.69
N ARG A 45 0.69 1.63 7.85
CA ARG A 45 -0.75 1.71 8.17
C ARG A 45 -1.47 2.68 7.26
N ASN A 46 -0.85 3.83 6.97
CA ASN A 46 -1.43 4.80 6.04
C ASN A 46 -1.43 4.24 4.61
N LEU A 47 -0.35 3.57 4.20
CA LEU A 47 -0.29 2.87 2.91
C LEU A 47 -1.41 1.83 2.79
N HIS A 48 -1.65 1.05 3.84
CA HIS A 48 -2.75 0.10 3.90
C HIS A 48 -4.12 0.79 3.76
N ALA A 49 -4.36 1.88 4.50
CA ALA A 49 -5.59 2.66 4.40
C ALA A 49 -5.80 3.21 2.97
N CYS A 50 -4.74 3.59 2.28
CA CYS A 50 -4.79 3.98 0.87
C CYS A 50 -5.19 2.82 -0.06
N THR A 51 -4.72 1.60 0.21
CA THR A 51 -5.14 0.40 -0.53
C THR A 51 -6.62 0.08 -0.32
N GLU A 52 -7.15 0.24 0.90
CA GLU A 52 -8.57 0.00 1.20
C GLU A 52 -9.52 0.87 0.36
N VAL A 53 -9.13 2.11 0.07
CA VAL A 53 -9.92 3.04 -0.76
C VAL A 53 -9.58 2.98 -2.25
N GLY A 54 -8.65 2.12 -2.66
CA GLY A 54 -8.21 2.00 -4.05
C GLY A 54 -7.53 3.26 -4.58
N LEU A 55 -6.69 3.91 -3.75
CA LEU A 55 -6.09 5.21 -4.04
C LEU A 55 -5.27 5.22 -5.34
N ILE A 56 -4.61 4.11 -5.72
CA ILE A 56 -3.86 4.03 -6.99
C ILE A 56 -4.82 4.28 -8.16
N GLY A 57 -5.96 3.58 -8.19
CA GLY A 57 -6.96 3.76 -9.24
C GLY A 57 -7.47 5.19 -9.34
N LEU A 58 -7.78 5.82 -8.21
CA LEU A 58 -8.22 7.22 -8.15
C LEU A 58 -7.14 8.18 -8.64
N THR A 59 -5.88 7.94 -8.25
CA THR A 59 -4.74 8.77 -8.64
C THR A 59 -4.48 8.69 -10.13
N LEU A 60 -4.59 7.50 -10.75
CA LEU A 60 -4.47 7.34 -12.20
C LEU A 60 -5.56 8.11 -12.98
N VAL A 61 -6.74 8.32 -12.38
CA VAL A 61 -7.78 9.17 -12.97
C VAL A 61 -7.40 10.64 -12.84
N LEU A 62 -6.99 11.08 -11.64
CA LEU A 62 -6.56 12.47 -11.39
C LEU A 62 -5.38 12.89 -12.27
N LEU A 63 -4.44 11.98 -12.50
CA LEU A 63 -3.23 12.23 -13.29
C LEU A 63 -3.55 12.71 -14.72
N LYS A 64 -4.67 12.31 -15.32
CA LYS A 64 -5.02 12.68 -16.69
C LYS A 64 -5.21 14.19 -16.86
N GLU A 65 -5.77 14.84 -15.84
CA GLU A 65 -6.14 16.25 -15.85
C GLU A 65 -5.16 17.14 -15.07
N ALA A 66 -4.16 16.53 -14.41
CA ALA A 66 -3.21 17.25 -13.56
C ALA A 66 -2.29 18.19 -14.36
N ASP A 67 -1.98 19.34 -13.77
CA ASP A 67 -0.88 20.21 -14.21
C ASP A 67 0.48 19.54 -13.95
N GLU A 68 1.57 20.11 -14.46
CA GLU A 68 2.91 19.51 -14.37
C GLU A 68 3.37 19.26 -12.92
N VAL A 69 3.15 20.23 -12.03
CA VAL A 69 3.61 20.16 -10.63
C VAL A 69 2.79 19.11 -9.87
N THR A 70 1.46 19.16 -10.01
CA THR A 70 0.58 18.17 -9.40
C THR A 70 0.88 16.77 -9.94
N ALA A 71 1.14 16.63 -11.24
CA ALA A 71 1.47 15.34 -11.84
C ALA A 71 2.76 14.74 -11.25
N ASP A 72 3.80 15.54 -11.03
CA ASP A 72 5.04 15.03 -10.42
C ASP A 72 4.81 14.51 -9.00
N LEU A 73 3.99 15.21 -8.20
CA LEU A 73 3.62 14.77 -6.85
C LEU A 73 2.77 13.48 -6.89
N LEU A 74 1.79 13.39 -7.79
CA LEU A 74 0.99 12.18 -7.96
C LEU A 74 1.84 10.99 -8.40
N ILE A 75 2.87 11.20 -9.23
CA ILE A 75 3.80 10.17 -9.68
C ILE A 75 4.69 9.68 -8.53
N ASP A 76 5.23 10.57 -7.70
CA ASP A 76 5.97 10.19 -6.48
C ASP A 76 5.07 9.37 -5.54
N MET A 77 3.83 9.83 -5.32
CA MET A 77 2.85 9.10 -4.51
C MET A 77 2.55 7.71 -5.09
N LEU A 78 2.33 7.60 -6.40
CA LEU A 78 2.11 6.30 -7.07
C LEU A 78 3.31 5.36 -6.89
N GLY A 79 4.54 5.88 -6.94
CA GLY A 79 5.75 5.10 -6.66
C GLY A 79 5.75 4.53 -5.23
N VAL A 80 5.39 5.35 -4.25
CA VAL A 80 5.28 4.93 -2.85
C VAL A 80 4.18 3.88 -2.67
N LEU A 81 2.99 4.10 -3.23
CA LEU A 81 1.86 3.18 -3.10
C LEU A 81 2.14 1.84 -3.80
N ALA A 82 2.65 1.88 -5.03
CA ALA A 82 2.86 0.67 -5.83
C ALA A 82 4.05 -0.17 -5.36
N SER A 83 5.04 0.43 -4.68
CA SER A 83 6.10 -0.33 -4.00
C SER A 83 5.60 -1.04 -2.73
N TYR A 84 4.50 -0.58 -2.14
CA TYR A 84 3.83 -1.24 -1.03
C TYR A 84 2.89 -2.36 -1.50
N SER A 85 1.92 -2.03 -2.36
CA SER A 85 0.94 -2.99 -2.89
C SER A 85 0.32 -2.47 -4.18
N ILE A 86 0.14 -3.36 -5.16
CA ILE A 86 -0.57 -3.06 -6.40
C ILE A 86 -1.36 -4.29 -6.86
N THR A 87 -2.63 -4.08 -7.19
CA THR A 87 -3.48 -5.15 -7.73
C THR A 87 -3.29 -5.31 -9.24
N VAL A 88 -3.67 -6.47 -9.77
CA VAL A 88 -3.69 -6.72 -11.23
C VAL A 88 -4.55 -5.69 -11.97
N LYS A 89 -5.66 -5.24 -11.36
CA LYS A 89 -6.58 -4.24 -11.94
C LYS A 89 -5.91 -2.87 -12.05
N GLU A 90 -5.23 -2.43 -11.00
CA GLU A 90 -4.51 -1.15 -10.99
C GLU A 90 -3.32 -1.18 -11.95
N LEU A 91 -2.56 -2.27 -11.96
CA LEU A 91 -1.43 -2.44 -12.89
C LEU A 91 -1.89 -2.38 -14.35
N LYS A 92 -2.97 -3.09 -14.70
CA LYS A 92 -3.58 -3.02 -16.04
C LYS A 92 -4.05 -1.59 -16.37
N SER A 93 -4.62 -0.88 -15.40
CA SER A 93 -5.08 0.50 -15.59
C SER A 93 -3.91 1.45 -15.86
N MET A 94 -2.79 1.27 -15.16
CA MET A 94 -1.57 2.04 -15.39
C MET A 94 -0.96 1.75 -16.78
N PHE A 95 -0.87 0.48 -17.18
CA PHE A 95 -0.42 0.12 -18.54
C PHE A 95 -1.34 0.66 -19.64
N ALA A 96 -2.64 0.80 -19.37
CA ALA A 96 -3.57 1.41 -20.32
C ALA A 96 -3.27 2.91 -20.57
N LEU A 97 -2.67 3.62 -19.61
CA LEU A 97 -2.21 5.01 -19.79
C LEU A 97 -0.87 5.08 -20.54
N LEU A 98 -0.02 4.07 -20.40
CA LEU A 98 1.23 3.94 -21.16
C LEU A 98 1.00 3.58 -22.64
N LYS A 99 -0.19 3.12 -23.01
CA LYS A 99 -0.51 2.81 -24.40
C LYS A 99 -0.73 4.09 -25.21
N ALA A 100 0.06 4.25 -26.27
CA ALA A 100 -0.14 5.30 -27.25
C ALA A 100 -1.50 5.13 -27.95
N ARG A 101 -2.21 6.25 -28.13
CA ARG A 101 -3.45 6.34 -28.91
C ARG A 101 -3.19 7.22 -30.11
N ASN A 102 -3.53 6.76 -31.31
CA ASN A 102 -3.25 7.47 -32.56
C ASN A 102 -1.76 7.88 -32.68
N SER A 103 -0.85 6.97 -32.31
CA SER A 103 0.60 7.21 -32.28
C SER A 103 1.09 8.32 -31.34
N VAL A 104 0.24 8.81 -30.44
CA VAL A 104 0.59 9.82 -29.44
C VAL A 104 0.46 9.24 -28.03
N TRP A 105 1.48 9.47 -27.21
CA TRP A 105 1.48 9.10 -25.79
C TRP A 105 0.53 10.01 -25.02
N GLN A 106 -0.22 9.44 -24.08
CA GLN A 106 -1.14 10.22 -23.24
C GLN A 106 -0.35 11.18 -22.35
N ARG A 107 -0.97 12.28 -21.91
CA ARG A 107 -0.34 13.24 -21.00
C ARG A 107 0.22 12.52 -19.77
N HIS A 108 1.43 12.90 -19.34
CA HIS A 108 2.15 12.35 -18.18
C HIS A 108 2.46 10.84 -18.21
N SER A 109 2.12 10.13 -19.30
CA SER A 109 2.33 8.68 -19.40
C SER A 109 3.80 8.29 -19.30
N THR A 110 4.72 9.07 -19.87
CA THR A 110 6.17 8.82 -19.74
C THR A 110 6.64 8.89 -18.28
N LYS A 111 6.02 9.73 -17.45
CA LYS A 111 6.31 9.81 -16.02
C LYS A 111 5.92 8.52 -15.28
N LEU A 112 4.88 7.81 -15.71
CA LEU A 112 4.48 6.52 -15.12
C LEU A 112 5.55 5.42 -15.25
N ILE A 113 6.47 5.54 -16.22
CA ILE A 113 7.60 4.61 -16.34
C ILE A 113 8.50 4.67 -15.10
N SER A 114 8.58 5.83 -14.44
CA SER A 114 9.32 5.96 -13.18
C SER A 114 8.67 5.15 -12.06
N VAL A 115 7.34 5.05 -12.01
CA VAL A 115 6.60 4.24 -11.01
C VAL A 115 6.97 2.76 -11.15
N LEU A 116 7.07 2.25 -12.39
CA LEU A 116 7.50 0.87 -12.65
C LEU A 116 8.87 0.54 -12.06
N ARG A 117 9.78 1.52 -11.99
CA ARG A 117 11.11 1.34 -11.38
C ARG A 117 11.05 1.23 -9.86
N HIS A 118 10.04 1.80 -9.22
CA HIS A 118 9.86 1.77 -7.76
C HIS A 118 9.18 0.48 -7.27
N MET A 119 8.30 -0.13 -8.08
CA MET A 119 7.59 -1.37 -7.73
C MET A 119 8.49 -2.52 -7.23
N PRO A 120 9.64 -2.84 -7.87
CA PRO A 120 10.51 -3.92 -7.40
C PRO A 120 11.31 -3.55 -6.15
N GLN A 121 11.37 -2.27 -5.77
CA GLN A 121 12.14 -1.79 -4.60
C GLN A 121 11.33 -1.91 -3.30
N ARG A 122 10.56 -3.00 -3.17
CA ARG A 122 9.70 -3.23 -2.02
C ARG A 122 10.54 -3.47 -0.77
N GLN A 123 10.41 -2.59 0.21
CA GLN A 123 11.08 -2.71 1.50
C GLN A 123 10.08 -3.13 2.58
N GLY A 124 10.29 -4.29 3.20
CA GLY A 124 9.44 -4.76 4.30
C GLY A 124 9.05 -6.22 4.28
N PRO A 125 7.99 -6.57 5.03
CA PRO A 125 7.44 -7.91 5.00
C PRO A 125 6.72 -8.17 3.68
N ASP A 126 6.67 -9.44 3.32
CA ASP A 126 5.91 -9.94 2.17
C ASP A 126 4.41 -9.69 2.33
N GLU A 127 3.92 -9.69 3.57
CA GLU A 127 2.53 -9.36 3.89
C GLU A 127 2.40 -8.53 5.17
N PHE A 128 1.42 -7.63 5.20
CA PHE A 128 1.13 -6.76 6.33
C PHE A 128 -0.35 -6.84 6.72
N PHE A 129 -0.61 -7.17 7.98
CA PHE A 129 -1.96 -7.25 8.53
C PHE A 129 -2.20 -6.10 9.51
N SER A 130 -3.19 -5.27 9.22
CA SER A 130 -3.62 -4.22 10.15
C SER A 130 -4.76 -4.73 11.03
N PHE A 131 -4.51 -4.91 12.32
CA PHE A 131 -5.55 -5.24 13.30
C PHE A 131 -6.02 -3.96 14.00
N PRO A 132 -7.24 -3.45 13.72
CA PRO A 132 -7.75 -2.22 14.32
C PRO A 132 -8.20 -2.40 15.78
N GLY A 133 -8.07 -3.59 16.36
CA GLY A 133 -8.51 -3.90 17.73
C GLY A 133 -10.04 -3.96 17.89
N LYS A 134 -10.80 -3.90 16.78
CA LYS A 134 -12.26 -4.06 16.77
C LYS A 134 -12.62 -5.55 16.90
N LYS A 135 -13.82 -5.85 17.40
CA LYS A 135 -14.35 -7.23 17.43
C LYS A 135 -14.19 -7.89 16.06
N GLY A 136 -13.59 -9.07 16.02
CA GLY A 136 -13.27 -9.79 14.78
C GLY A 136 -11.86 -9.56 14.24
N SER A 137 -11.03 -8.70 14.85
CA SER A 137 -9.63 -8.52 14.46
C SER A 137 -8.77 -9.68 14.97
N HIS A 138 -8.61 -10.74 14.17
CA HIS A 138 -7.81 -11.91 14.51
C HIS A 138 -7.34 -12.63 13.25
N ILE A 139 -6.27 -13.43 13.38
CA ILE A 139 -5.89 -14.42 12.37
C ILE A 139 -6.59 -15.72 12.77
N ALA A 140 -7.58 -16.14 12.00
CA ALA A 140 -8.21 -17.44 12.16
C ALA A 140 -7.74 -18.37 11.05
N LEU A 141 -7.25 -19.55 11.44
CA LEU A 141 -7.24 -20.67 10.52
C LEU A 141 -8.62 -21.33 10.61
N PRO A 142 -9.39 -21.39 9.51
CA PRO A 142 -10.62 -22.15 9.51
C PRO A 142 -10.33 -23.61 9.87
N PRO A 143 -11.25 -24.34 10.52
CA PRO A 143 -11.06 -25.75 10.80
C PRO A 143 -10.92 -26.53 9.50
N ILE A 144 -9.68 -26.92 9.17
CA ILE A 144 -9.38 -27.69 7.96
C ILE A 144 -9.68 -29.15 8.25
N LYS A 145 -10.84 -29.63 7.77
CA LYS A 145 -11.28 -31.02 7.94
C LYS A 145 -10.36 -32.02 7.24
N THR A 146 -9.85 -31.67 6.06
CA THR A 146 -8.95 -32.49 5.25
C THR A 146 -8.05 -31.58 4.43
N TRP A 147 -6.74 -31.77 4.51
CA TRP A 147 -5.78 -31.04 3.67
C TRP A 147 -5.82 -31.60 2.24
N PRO A 148 -5.59 -30.75 1.20
CA PRO A 148 -5.73 -31.14 -0.20
C PRO A 148 -4.71 -32.18 -0.71
N TYR A 149 -3.73 -32.59 0.10
CA TYR A 149 -2.82 -33.72 -0.20
C TYR A 149 -2.54 -34.54 1.06
N GLN A 150 -2.48 -35.88 0.91
CA GLN A 150 -2.13 -36.86 1.96
C GLN A 150 -0.63 -36.89 2.31
N SER A 151 0.16 -35.97 1.72
CA SER A 151 1.57 -35.79 2.01
C SER A 151 1.76 -34.37 2.50
N GLY A 152 1.62 -34.22 3.79
CA GLY A 152 2.28 -33.26 4.64
C GLY A 152 2.53 -31.83 4.21
N TRP A 153 2.14 -30.89 5.07
CA TRP A 153 2.50 -29.49 4.95
C TRP A 153 3.15 -28.97 6.23
N THR A 154 4.06 -28.03 6.03
CA THR A 154 4.64 -27.21 7.09
C THR A 154 4.48 -25.77 6.66
N PHE A 155 4.02 -24.90 7.55
CA PHE A 155 4.05 -23.46 7.32
C PHE A 155 5.10 -22.85 8.25
N SER A 156 6.00 -22.05 7.70
CA SER A 156 6.95 -21.27 8.47
C SER A 156 6.97 -19.84 7.95
N CYS A 157 6.95 -18.86 8.84
CA CYS A 157 7.10 -17.46 8.46
C CYS A 157 7.78 -16.66 9.59
N TRP A 158 8.36 -15.53 9.23
CA TRP A 158 8.79 -14.54 10.19
C TRP A 158 7.63 -13.61 10.52
N ILE A 159 7.29 -13.46 11.80
CA ILE A 159 6.23 -12.58 12.28
C ILE A 159 6.83 -11.50 13.16
N ARG A 160 6.38 -10.26 12.99
CA ARG A 160 6.75 -9.13 13.83
C ARG A 160 5.50 -8.31 14.13
N LEU A 161 5.42 -7.77 15.34
CA LEU A 161 4.39 -6.80 15.70
C LEU A 161 4.94 -5.39 15.48
N ASP A 162 4.34 -4.63 14.57
CA ASP A 162 4.77 -3.26 14.31
C ASP A 162 4.06 -2.28 15.28
N PRO A 163 4.78 -1.36 15.95
CA PRO A 163 4.17 -0.33 16.79
C PRO A 163 3.29 0.62 15.97
N VAL A 164 2.27 1.17 16.62
CA VAL A 164 1.21 1.99 15.98
C VAL A 164 1.76 3.14 15.14
N THR A 165 2.77 3.85 15.64
CA THR A 165 3.35 5.04 15.02
C THR A 165 4.63 4.74 14.23
N GLY A 166 5.07 3.48 14.13
CA GLY A 166 6.29 3.13 13.40
C GLY A 166 7.63 3.51 14.07
N VAL A 167 7.61 4.40 15.08
CA VAL A 167 8.80 5.05 15.70
C VAL A 167 9.83 4.07 16.28
N ASN A 168 9.45 2.81 16.54
CA ASN A 168 10.35 1.78 17.08
C ASN A 168 10.36 0.48 16.26
N VAL A 169 9.91 0.49 14.99
CA VAL A 169 9.82 -0.73 14.15
C VAL A 169 11.15 -1.44 14.00
N GLU A 170 12.27 -0.71 13.93
CA GLU A 170 13.61 -1.30 13.81
C GLU A 170 14.08 -2.00 15.08
N ARG A 171 13.50 -1.66 16.24
CA ARG A 171 13.81 -2.31 17.52
C ARG A 171 13.06 -3.62 17.71
N GLU A 172 11.95 -3.80 16.99
CA GLU A 172 11.15 -5.02 17.02
C GLU A 172 11.83 -6.14 16.22
N ARG A 173 12.14 -7.25 16.90
CA ARG A 173 12.78 -8.40 16.27
C ARG A 173 11.71 -9.35 15.72
N PRO A 174 11.83 -9.82 14.47
CA PRO A 174 10.92 -10.83 13.95
C PRO A 174 11.13 -12.17 14.67
N TYR A 175 10.04 -12.87 14.93
CA TYR A 175 9.99 -14.21 15.51
C TYR A 175 9.71 -15.23 14.42
N LEU A 176 10.43 -16.35 14.43
CA LEU A 176 10.13 -17.47 13.53
C LEU A 176 8.91 -18.23 14.06
N TYR A 177 7.82 -18.17 13.32
CA TYR A 177 6.63 -18.95 13.58
C TYR A 177 6.62 -20.19 12.67
N CYS A 178 6.35 -21.37 13.23
CA CYS A 178 6.32 -22.62 12.47
C CYS A 178 5.19 -23.52 12.94
N PHE A 179 4.24 -23.83 12.05
CA PHE A 179 3.24 -24.87 12.27
C PHE A 179 3.90 -26.24 12.12
N ARG A 180 4.05 -26.94 13.26
CA ARG A 180 4.57 -28.31 13.34
C ARG A 180 3.60 -29.17 14.14
N THR A 181 3.68 -30.48 13.93
CA THR A 181 3.03 -31.48 14.78
C THR A 181 3.66 -31.49 16.18
N SER A 182 3.03 -32.19 17.13
CA SER A 182 3.60 -32.43 18.47
C SER A 182 4.97 -33.13 18.46
N LYS A 183 5.34 -33.75 17.34
CA LYS A 183 6.65 -34.40 17.12
C LYS A 183 7.71 -33.45 16.53
N GLY A 184 7.40 -32.17 16.35
CA GLY A 184 8.33 -31.17 15.80
C GLY A 184 8.62 -31.32 14.30
N VAL A 185 7.93 -32.24 13.62
CA VAL A 185 7.92 -32.39 12.16
C VAL A 185 6.71 -31.67 11.56
N GLY A 186 6.80 -31.33 10.28
CA GLY A 186 5.63 -30.94 9.50
C GLY A 186 4.47 -31.92 9.67
N TYR A 187 3.24 -31.47 9.46
CA TYR A 187 2.18 -32.46 9.19
C TYR A 187 2.66 -33.24 7.95
N SER A 188 2.52 -34.56 7.97
CA SER A 188 2.85 -35.53 6.90
C SER A 188 1.59 -36.26 6.49
#